data_AF-A0A920IVM9-F1
#
_entry.id   AF-A0A920IVM9-F1
#
_cell.length_a   1.000
_cell.length_b   1.000
_cell.length_c   1.000
_cell.angle_alpha   90.00
_cell.angle_beta   90.00
_cell.angle_gamma   90.00
#
_symmetry.space_group_name_H-M   'P 1'
#
loop_
_entity.id
_entity.type
_entity.pdbx_description
1 polymer ?
#
loop_
_entity_poly.entity_id
_entity_poly.type
_entity_poly.pdbx_seq_one_letter_code
_entity_poly.pdbx_strand_id
1 'polypeptide(L)'
;MRKIIRLTHRYLSFFIAIQLLLWTVSGIYFAFNKIEEVRGEQYRLPLNFNADLNNLNLVIKEASNIKVLNRLGETIISANNGKNLYFDLNGNRITKLKLADSLKIVEQNTTLQPIESMQIDDNQIGSEYRGQAITTS
;
A
#
# COMPACT_ATOMS: atom_id res chain seq x y z
N MET A 1 -23.57 -53.39 11.07
CA MET A 1 -23.43 -51.93 11.36
C MET A 1 -22.19 -51.60 12.20
N ARG A 2 -21.95 -52.21 13.37
CA ARG A 2 -20.76 -51.95 14.23
C ARG A 2 -19.37 -52.10 13.55
N LYS A 3 -19.20 -53.05 12.62
CA LYS A 3 -17.92 -53.24 11.89
C LYS A 3 -17.58 -52.09 10.95
N ILE A 4 -18.58 -51.49 10.32
CA ILE A 4 -18.40 -50.36 9.38
C ILE A 4 -17.90 -49.15 10.16
N ILE A 5 -18.55 -48.83 11.28
CA ILE A 5 -18.16 -47.72 12.17
C ILE A 5 -16.70 -47.86 12.63
N ARG A 6 -16.25 -49.07 12.97
CA ARG A 6 -14.87 -49.32 13.41
C ARG A 6 -13.84 -49.21 12.28
N LEU A 7 -14.21 -49.56 11.04
CA LEU A 7 -13.38 -49.35 9.86
C LEU A 7 -13.32 -47.88 9.49
N THR A 8 -14.47 -47.20 9.41
CA THR A 8 -14.58 -45.78 9.12
C THR A 8 -13.77 -44.97 10.12
N HIS A 9 -13.89 -45.23 11.43
CA HIS A 9 -13.10 -44.52 12.45
C HIS A 9 -11.59 -44.63 12.20
N ARG A 10 -11.09 -45.84 11.88
CA ARG A 10 -9.67 -46.06 11.61
C ARG A 10 -9.16 -45.31 10.37
N TYR A 11 -9.92 -45.32 9.27
CA TYR A 11 -9.50 -44.63 8.03
C TYR A 11 -9.78 -43.12 8.07
N LEU A 12 -10.82 -42.69 8.77
CA LEU A 12 -11.18 -41.29 8.93
C LEU A 12 -10.12 -40.54 9.73
N SER A 13 -9.67 -41.10 10.86
CA SER A 13 -8.58 -40.49 11.66
C SER A 13 -7.29 -40.36 10.85
N PHE A 14 -6.98 -41.35 10.02
CA PHE A 14 -5.81 -41.30 9.14
C PHE A 14 -5.93 -40.21 8.07
N PHE A 15 -7.11 -40.09 7.44
CA PHE A 15 -7.37 -39.03 6.47
C PHE A 15 -7.29 -37.64 7.11
N ILE A 16 -7.88 -37.45 8.29
CA ILE A 16 -7.83 -36.17 9.02
C ILE A 16 -6.39 -35.81 9.39
N ALA A 17 -5.57 -36.79 9.79
CA ALA A 17 -4.16 -36.53 10.08
C ALA A 17 -3.39 -36.05 8.84
N ILE A 18 -3.62 -36.67 7.67
CA ILE A 18 -3.04 -36.21 6.41
C ILE A 18 -3.56 -34.82 6.03
N GLN A 19 -4.86 -34.56 6.18
CA GLN A 19 -5.45 -33.24 5.92
C GLN A 19 -4.83 -32.16 6.81
N LEU A 20 -4.67 -32.42 8.10
CA LEU A 20 -3.99 -31.51 9.02
C LEU A 20 -2.53 -31.30 8.65
N LEU A 21 -1.81 -32.35 8.24
CA LEU A 21 -0.43 -32.24 7.80
C LEU A 21 -0.31 -31.35 6.55
N LEU A 22 -1.14 -31.58 5.54
CA LEU A 22 -1.19 -30.75 4.32
C LEU A 22 -1.55 -29.30 4.66
N TRP A 23 -2.48 -29.08 5.59
CA TRP A 23 -2.85 -27.76 6.07
C TRP A 23 -1.69 -27.05 6.78
N THR A 24 -0.94 -27.75 7.64
CA THR A 24 0.24 -27.20 8.32
C THR A 24 1.34 -26.84 7.32
N VAL A 25 1.64 -27.72 6.36
CA VAL A 25 2.64 -27.44 5.31
C VAL A 25 2.22 -26.25 4.46
N SER A 26 0.93 -26.14 4.13
CA SER A 26 0.38 -24.97 3.42
C SER A 26 0.56 -23.67 4.21
N GLY A 27 0.21 -23.67 5.49
CA GLY A 27 0.41 -22.49 6.36
C GLY A 27 1.88 -22.07 6.45
N ILE A 28 2.79 -23.04 6.56
CA ILE A 28 4.24 -22.79 6.57
C ILE A 28 4.71 -22.24 5.21
N TYR A 29 4.26 -22.82 4.10
CA TYR A 29 4.57 -22.35 2.75
C TYR A 29 4.15 -20.89 2.54
N PHE A 30 2.93 -20.54 2.97
CA PHE A 30 2.46 -19.16 2.91
C PHE A 30 3.24 -18.22 3.84
N ALA A 31 3.73 -18.70 4.98
CA ALA A 31 4.56 -17.89 5.88
C ALA A 31 5.94 -17.56 5.29
N PHE A 32 6.47 -18.40 4.40
CA PHE A 32 7.76 -18.15 3.73
C PHE A 32 7.66 -17.17 2.56
N ASN A 33 6.50 -17.07 1.90
CA ASN A 33 6.28 -16.08 0.86
C ASN A 33 6.08 -14.70 1.48
N LYS A 34 7.12 -13.87 1.40
CA LYS A 34 7.09 -12.48 1.86
C LYS A 34 6.02 -11.72 1.09
N ILE A 35 5.03 -11.22 1.81
CA ILE A 35 3.92 -10.44 1.23
C ILE A 35 4.43 -9.16 0.55
N GLU A 36 5.61 -8.68 0.96
CA GLU A 36 6.32 -7.54 0.37
C GLU A 36 6.70 -7.78 -1.10
N GLU A 37 7.11 -9.01 -1.43
CA GLU A 37 7.54 -9.37 -2.79
C GLU A 37 6.33 -9.43 -3.72
N VAL A 38 5.21 -9.99 -3.25
CA VAL A 38 3.95 -10.06 -4.00
C VAL A 38 3.37 -8.66 -4.23
N ARG A 39 3.54 -7.73 -3.29
CA ARG A 39 3.16 -6.31 -3.47
C ARG A 39 4.09 -5.52 -4.38
N GLY A 40 5.23 -6.09 -4.77
CA GLY A 40 6.20 -5.42 -5.62
C GLY A 40 7.02 -4.33 -4.89
N GLU A 41 7.07 -4.34 -3.56
CA GLU A 41 7.93 -3.41 -2.80
C GLU A 41 9.41 -3.55 -3.20
N GLN A 42 9.81 -4.76 -3.63
CA GLN A 42 11.13 -5.06 -4.18
C GLN A 42 11.52 -4.21 -5.41
N TYR A 43 10.53 -3.67 -6.14
CA TYR A 43 10.79 -2.82 -7.29
C TYR A 43 10.87 -1.34 -6.92
N ARG A 44 10.63 -0.96 -5.67
CA ARG A 44 10.72 0.44 -5.23
C ARG A 44 12.18 0.81 -4.97
N LEU A 45 12.55 1.99 -5.46
CA LEU A 45 13.84 2.59 -5.21
C LEU A 45 13.84 3.32 -3.86
N PRO A 46 14.96 3.35 -3.14
CA PRO A 46 15.06 4.08 -1.88
C PRO A 46 14.86 5.57 -2.12
N LEU A 47 13.77 6.11 -1.58
CA LEU A 47 13.43 7.53 -1.61
C LEU A 47 14.27 8.30 -0.60
N ASN A 48 15.42 8.80 -1.03
CA ASN A 48 16.22 9.75 -0.25
C ASN A 48 16.11 11.12 -0.91
N PHE A 49 15.45 12.07 -0.25
CA PHE A 49 15.47 13.46 -0.67
C PHE A 49 15.79 14.36 0.51
N ASN A 50 16.55 15.42 0.25
CA ASN A 50 16.80 16.45 1.21
C ASN A 50 15.80 17.57 0.97
N ALA A 51 15.07 17.96 2.01
CA ALA A 51 14.21 19.14 1.99
C ALA A 51 14.90 20.25 2.77
N ASP A 52 15.17 21.36 2.10
CA ASP A 52 15.53 22.60 2.78
C ASP A 52 14.24 23.30 3.24
N LEU A 53 14.09 23.46 4.56
CA LEU A 53 12.92 24.08 5.20
C LEU A 53 13.24 25.47 5.76
N ASN A 54 14.43 26.00 5.51
CA ASN A 54 14.89 27.24 6.15
C ASN A 54 14.03 28.47 5.81
N ASN A 55 13.42 28.50 4.62
CA ASN A 55 12.59 29.61 4.16
C ASN A 55 11.09 29.28 4.14
N LEU A 56 10.66 28.30 4.94
CA LEU A 56 9.28 27.86 4.94
C LEU A 56 8.36 28.84 5.66
N ASN A 57 7.51 29.55 4.92
CA ASN A 57 6.49 30.43 5.48
C ASN A 57 5.09 29.89 5.16
N LEU A 58 4.57 29.05 6.05
CA LEU A 58 3.29 28.37 5.90
C LEU A 58 2.45 28.50 7.17
N VAL A 59 1.23 29.00 7.01
CA VAL A 59 0.24 29.07 8.08
C VAL A 59 -0.94 28.18 7.71
N ILE A 60 -1.01 27.00 8.32
CA ILE A 60 -2.09 26.04 8.11
C ILE A 60 -2.92 25.97 9.39
N LYS A 61 -4.19 26.37 9.30
CA LYS A 61 -5.13 26.29 10.42
C LYS A 61 -5.73 24.88 10.49
N GLU A 62 -5.72 24.31 11.69
CA GLU A 62 -6.39 23.05 12.04
C GLU A 62 -5.92 21.81 11.24
N ALA A 63 -4.61 21.70 10.96
CA ALA A 63 -4.07 20.50 10.34
C ALA A 63 -3.97 19.34 11.36
N SER A 64 -4.58 18.20 11.03
CA SER A 64 -4.45 16.94 11.77
C SER A 64 -3.13 16.22 11.46
N ASN A 65 -2.64 16.31 10.22
CA ASN A 65 -1.38 15.70 9.82
C ASN A 65 -0.69 16.55 8.76
N ILE A 66 0.64 16.73 8.86
CA ILE A 66 1.46 17.44 7.89
C ILE A 66 2.59 16.50 7.45
N LYS A 67 2.82 16.40 6.13
CA LYS A 67 3.93 15.65 5.55
C LYS A 67 4.64 16.48 4.50
N VAL A 68 5.96 16.34 4.45
CA VAL A 68 6.80 16.87 3.38
C VAL A 68 7.01 15.77 2.35
N LEU A 69 6.80 16.10 1.08
CA LEU A 69 6.90 15.16 -0.04
C LEU A 69 7.79 15.78 -1.11
N ASN A 70 8.49 14.95 -1.87
CA ASN A 70 9.15 15.37 -3.11
C ASN A 70 8.28 14.94 -4.29
N ARG A 71 7.91 15.90 -5.13
CA ARG A 71 7.13 15.68 -6.36
C ARG A 71 7.96 16.16 -7.55
N LEU A 72 8.53 15.22 -8.31
CA LEU A 72 9.33 15.51 -9.52
C LEU A 72 10.50 16.48 -9.30
N GLY A 73 11.11 16.48 -8.11
CA GLY A 73 12.21 17.38 -7.76
C GLY A 73 11.77 18.63 -6.98
N GLU A 74 10.47 18.84 -6.79
CA GLU A 74 9.92 19.94 -6.00
C GLU A 74 9.50 19.45 -4.61
N THR A 75 9.98 20.12 -3.57
CA THR A 75 9.49 19.89 -2.20
C THR A 75 8.11 20.51 -2.04
N ILE A 76 7.12 19.68 -1.69
CA ILE A 76 5.74 20.09 -1.43
C ILE A 76 5.31 19.66 -0.03
N ILE A 77 4.28 20.32 0.49
CA ILE A 77 3.73 20.00 1.81
C ILE A 77 2.29 19.57 1.66
N SER A 78 1.97 18.37 2.15
CA SER A 78 0.60 17.90 2.28
C SER A 78 0.11 18.13 3.71
N ALA A 79 -1.06 18.76 3.86
CA ALA A 79 -1.73 18.90 5.13
C ALA A 79 -3.14 18.31 5.07
N ASN A 80 -3.51 17.53 6.08
CA ASN A 80 -4.84 16.97 6.21
C ASN A 80 -5.65 17.78 7.25
N ASN A 81 -6.77 18.35 6.82
CA ASN A 81 -7.77 18.97 7.71
C ASN A 81 -9.17 18.48 7.29
N GLY A 82 -9.37 17.16 7.25
CA GLY A 82 -10.57 16.52 6.69
C GLY A 82 -10.60 16.45 5.16
N LYS A 83 -9.81 17.28 4.47
CA LYS A 83 -9.42 17.14 3.06
C LYS A 83 -7.91 17.21 2.93
N ASN A 84 -7.35 16.51 1.94
CA ASN A 84 -5.93 16.60 1.63
C ASN A 84 -5.64 17.89 0.86
N LEU A 85 -4.87 18.78 1.47
CA LEU A 85 -4.43 20.04 0.89
C LEU A 85 -2.94 19.95 0.57
N TYR A 86 -2.53 20.54 -0.54
CA TYR A 86 -1.15 20.53 -1.00
C TYR A 86 -0.65 21.95 -1.20
N PHE A 87 0.56 22.24 -0.73
CA PHE A 87 1.19 23.55 -0.79
C PHE A 87 2.61 23.46 -1.34
N ASP A 88 3.05 24.52 -2.03
CA ASP A 88 4.47 24.73 -2.33
C ASP A 88 5.22 25.27 -1.09
N LEU A 89 6.54 25.42 -1.20
CA LEU A 89 7.38 26.01 -0.14
C LEU A 89 7.06 27.49 0.14
N ASN A 90 6.39 28.18 -0.79
CA ASN A 90 6.01 29.58 -0.67
C ASN A 90 4.63 29.77 -0.02
N GLY A 91 3.94 28.67 0.30
CA GLY A 91 2.60 28.69 0.87
C GLY A 91 1.45 28.77 -0.14
N ASN A 92 1.73 28.74 -1.44
CA ASN A 92 0.71 28.70 -2.48
C ASN A 92 0.08 27.32 -2.56
N ARG A 93 -1.23 27.28 -2.78
CA ARG A 93 -1.94 26.03 -3.04
C ARG A 93 -1.59 25.48 -4.41
N ILE A 94 -1.24 24.20 -4.43
CA ILE A 94 -0.99 23.46 -5.67
C ILE A 94 -2.15 22.52 -5.97
N THR A 95 -2.45 22.36 -7.24
CA THR A 95 -3.52 21.47 -7.70
C THR A 95 -3.13 20.00 -7.55
N LYS A 96 -4.15 19.13 -7.66
CA LYS A 96 -3.97 17.68 -7.74
C LYS A 96 -2.95 17.30 -8.83
N LEU A 97 -2.24 16.20 -8.57
CA LEU A 97 -1.27 15.61 -9.48
C LEU A 97 -1.95 15.20 -10.80
N LYS A 98 -1.35 15.56 -11.94
CA LYS A 98 -1.85 15.11 -13.25
C LYS A 98 -1.51 13.64 -13.48
N LEU A 99 -2.32 12.95 -14.27
CA LEU A 99 -2.11 11.55 -14.65
C LEU A 99 -0.74 11.33 -15.33
N ALA A 100 -0.34 12.20 -16.24
CA ALA A 100 0.98 12.10 -16.88
C ALA A 100 2.14 12.29 -15.87
N ASP A 101 1.94 13.11 -14.84
CA ASP A 101 2.95 13.35 -13.81
C ASP A 101 3.03 12.16 -12.83
N SER A 102 1.91 11.46 -12.57
CA SER A 102 1.93 10.26 -11.72
C SER A 102 2.68 9.10 -12.36
N LEU A 103 2.58 8.92 -13.68
CA LEU A 103 3.39 7.94 -14.42
C LEU A 103 4.89 8.24 -14.25
N LYS A 104 5.31 9.48 -14.45
CA LYS A 104 6.72 9.88 -14.27
C LYS A 104 7.22 9.66 -12.85
N ILE A 105 6.38 9.92 -11.84
CA ILE A 105 6.72 9.66 -10.44
C ILE A 105 6.94 8.17 -10.20
N VAL A 106 6.12 7.29 -10.78
CA VAL A 106 6.31 5.84 -10.64
C VAL A 106 7.59 5.38 -11.34
N GLU A 107 7.86 5.89 -12.54
CA GLU A 107 9.08 5.58 -13.29
C GLU A 107 10.36 6.03 -12.54
N GLN A 108 10.34 7.18 -11.87
CA GLN A 108 11.48 7.67 -11.10
C GLN A 108 11.72 6.93 -9.78
N ASN A 109 10.65 6.38 -9.18
CA ASN A 109 10.70 5.78 -7.85
C ASN A 109 10.66 4.25 -7.86
N THR A 110 10.58 3.64 -9.04
CA THR A 110 10.54 2.19 -9.19
C THR A 110 11.40 1.74 -10.35
N THR A 111 11.72 0.45 -10.41
CA THR A 111 12.36 -0.18 -11.57
C THR A 111 11.34 -0.59 -12.65
N LEU A 112 10.07 -0.21 -12.50
CA LEU A 112 8.96 -0.60 -13.37
C LEU A 112 8.66 0.48 -14.42
N GLN A 113 8.09 0.05 -15.54
CA GLN A 113 7.52 0.93 -16.55
C GLN A 113 6.00 1.00 -16.37
N PRO A 114 5.45 2.12 -15.89
CA PRO A 114 4.03 2.24 -15.68
C PRO A 114 3.29 2.36 -17.02
N ILE A 115 2.19 1.63 -17.16
CA ILE A 115 1.42 1.54 -18.41
C ILE A 115 0.25 2.53 -18.41
N GLU A 116 -0.40 2.69 -17.26
CA GLU A 116 -1.60 3.50 -17.10
C GLU A 116 -1.66 4.09 -15.69
N SER A 117 -2.32 5.25 -15.58
CA SER A 117 -2.68 5.86 -14.32
C SER A 117 -4.15 6.24 -14.34
N MET A 118 -4.89 5.89 -13.29
CA MET A 118 -6.30 6.23 -13.13
C MET A 118 -6.50 6.86 -11.75
N GLN A 119 -7.35 7.90 -11.70
CA GLN A 119 -7.83 8.45 -10.44
C GLN A 119 -9.03 7.62 -9.97
N ILE A 120 -8.99 7.17 -8.72
CA ILE A 120 -10.08 6.45 -8.09
C ILE A 120 -10.82 7.44 -7.18
N ASP A 121 -12.03 7.83 -7.58
CA ASP A 121 -12.86 8.80 -6.85
C ASP A 121 -13.88 8.12 -5.92
N ASP A 122 -14.12 6.82 -6.07
CA ASP A 122 -15.11 6.08 -5.30
C ASP A 122 -14.49 4.90 -4.54
N ASN A 123 -14.98 4.67 -3.33
CA ASN A 123 -14.50 3.60 -2.47
C ASN A 123 -15.44 2.38 -2.63
N GLN A 124 -15.06 1.42 -3.48
CA GLN A 124 -15.85 0.20 -3.63
C GLN A 124 -15.72 -0.70 -2.39
N ILE A 125 -16.83 -1.29 -1.94
CA ILE A 125 -16.84 -2.24 -0.81
C ILE A 125 -15.91 -3.42 -1.14
N GLY A 126 -14.93 -3.69 -0.26
CA GLY A 126 -13.86 -4.67 -0.49
C GLY A 126 -12.55 -4.09 -1.04
N SER A 127 -12.49 -2.77 -1.29
CA SER A 127 -11.24 -2.03 -1.61
C SER A 127 -10.38 -1.81 -0.35
N GLU A 128 -10.17 -2.87 0.42
CA GLU A 128 -9.24 -2.85 1.54
C GLU A 128 -7.83 -2.94 0.97
N TYR A 129 -7.19 -1.78 0.77
CA TYR A 129 -5.75 -1.75 0.52
C TYR A 129 -5.04 -2.12 1.83
N ARG A 130 -4.81 -3.43 2.02
CA ARG A 130 -4.24 -4.01 3.24
C ARG A 130 -2.82 -3.48 3.49
N GLY A 131 -2.74 -2.40 4.26
CA GLY A 131 -1.49 -1.76 4.69
C GLY A 131 -1.34 -0.29 4.33
N GLN A 132 -2.27 0.32 3.56
CA GLN A 132 -2.18 1.74 3.24
C GLN A 132 -3.59 2.36 3.17
N ALA A 133 -3.83 3.43 3.94
CA ALA A 133 -5.06 4.19 3.80
C ALA A 133 -5.13 4.73 2.36
N ILE A 134 -6.22 4.40 1.65
CA ILE A 134 -6.57 5.04 0.39
C ILE A 134 -6.66 6.53 0.71
N THR A 135 -5.67 7.30 0.27
CA THR A 135 -5.65 8.75 0.51
C THR A 135 -6.68 9.33 -0.44
N THR A 136 -7.90 9.49 0.08
CA THR A 136 -8.98 10.18 -0.62
C THR A 136 -8.48 11.57 -1.03
N SER A 137 -8.40 11.78 -2.32
CA SER A 137 -7.83 12.98 -2.95
C SER A 137 -8.78 14.16 -2.90
#